data_AF-A0A7V7VLY9-F1
#
_entry.id   AF-A0A7V7VLY9-F1
#
_cell.length_a   1.000
_cell.length_b   1.000
_cell.length_c   1.000
_cell.angle_alpha   90.00
_cell.angle_beta   90.00
_cell.angle_gamma   90.00
#
_symmetry.space_group_name_H-M   'P 1'
#
loop_
_entity.id
_entity.type
_entity.pdbx_description
1 polymer ?
#
loop_
_entity_poly.entity_id
_entity_poly.type
_entity_poly.pdbx_seq_one_letter_code
_entity_poly.pdbx_strand_id
1 'polypeptide(L)'
;MRETLIVAGLFLLAVALRSARSGSLRKLGAVAFLVATFWLGFFFSGSKIGGSVAVSCWFFLPWFELLTHIRRLRLPLNNRLQHRRIPNPASFPNALEASAAMEVEGFDHVSDCGWKWVGMQQFFRFYWHPEERAIAAICLCEQRGVAFAFISITSQDSQGRTWRTTNFPFSLTLQCSPLIRWNYVPCEQNCFKSILLDHRLFLQRNQIGPELLRMPDPDDAEDALEREMRQQVEFNLASGIIRLTGDGHFKYSNRGLFFLWGQFVKDMVRLC
;
A
#
# COMPACT_ATOMS: atom_id res chain seq x y z
N MET A 1 -41.95 -7.23 -1.22
CA MET A 1 -41.77 -5.91 -0.56
C MET A 1 -41.04 -5.99 0.78
N ARG A 2 -41.44 -6.86 1.72
CA ARG A 2 -40.72 -6.97 3.02
C ARG A 2 -39.26 -7.42 2.88
N GLU A 3 -39.01 -8.42 2.04
CA GLU A 3 -37.67 -8.99 1.80
C GLU A 3 -36.71 -7.98 1.17
N THR A 4 -37.19 -7.22 0.19
CA THR A 4 -36.41 -6.15 -0.48
C THR A 4 -36.05 -5.03 0.50
N LEU A 5 -36.93 -4.68 1.44
CA LEU A 5 -36.65 -3.68 2.48
C LEU A 5 -35.61 -4.18 3.50
N ILE A 6 -35.60 -5.47 3.83
CA ILE A 6 -34.58 -6.07 4.70
C ILE A 6 -33.21 -5.98 4.05
N VAL A 7 -33.09 -6.36 2.78
CA VAL A 7 -31.82 -6.28 2.04
C VAL A 7 -31.35 -4.82 1.93
N ALA A 8 -32.26 -3.90 1.58
CA ALA A 8 -31.93 -2.48 1.49
C ALA A 8 -31.46 -1.90 2.84
N GLY A 9 -32.14 -2.25 3.94
CA GLY A 9 -31.76 -1.83 5.29
C GLY A 9 -30.38 -2.37 5.70
N LEU A 10 -30.09 -3.64 5.42
CA LEU A 10 -28.78 -4.22 5.68
C LEU A 10 -27.68 -3.58 4.83
N PHE A 11 -27.97 -3.24 3.58
CA PHE A 11 -27.03 -2.56 2.70
C PHE A 11 -26.73 -1.14 3.19
N LEU A 12 -27.75 -0.38 3.58
CA LEU A 12 -27.58 0.96 4.17
C LEU A 12 -26.80 0.92 5.48
N LEU A 13 -27.07 -0.07 6.34
CA LEU A 13 -26.32 -0.29 7.57
C LEU A 13 -24.85 -0.62 7.26
N ALA A 14 -24.59 -1.48 6.28
CA ALA A 14 -23.24 -1.82 5.84
C ALA A 14 -22.46 -0.59 5.34
N VAL A 15 -23.10 0.27 4.52
CA VAL A 15 -22.52 1.54 4.06
C VAL A 15 -22.23 2.46 5.24
N ALA A 16 -23.19 2.65 6.15
CA ALA A 16 -23.00 3.53 7.32
C ALA A 16 -21.84 3.07 8.21
N LEU A 17 -21.73 1.76 8.46
CA LEU A 17 -20.63 1.16 9.22
C LEU A 17 -19.28 1.29 8.50
N ARG A 18 -19.26 1.19 7.16
CA ARG A 18 -18.05 1.43 6.36
C ARG A 18 -17.58 2.89 6.40
N SER A 19 -18.50 3.84 6.53
CA SER A 19 -18.15 5.27 6.64
C SER A 19 -17.71 5.68 8.06
N ALA A 20 -17.70 4.75 9.02
CA ALA A 20 -17.31 5.05 10.39
C ALA A 20 -15.80 5.22 10.55
N ARG A 21 -15.37 6.16 11.39
CA ARG A 21 -13.93 6.40 11.65
C ARG A 21 -13.23 5.28 12.42
N SER A 22 -13.95 4.37 13.08
CA SER A 22 -13.31 3.28 13.83
C SER A 22 -13.11 2.04 12.96
N GLY A 23 -11.89 1.49 12.97
CA GLY A 23 -11.55 0.32 12.16
C GLY A 23 -12.39 -0.92 12.48
N SER A 24 -12.84 -1.08 13.73
CA SER A 24 -13.71 -2.19 14.13
C SER A 24 -15.11 -2.07 13.51
N LEU A 25 -15.70 -0.87 13.45
CA LEU A 25 -17.00 -0.67 12.80
C LEU A 25 -16.91 -0.86 11.30
N ARG A 26 -15.81 -0.43 10.67
CA ARG A 26 -15.57 -0.67 9.23
C ARG A 26 -15.51 -2.16 8.90
N LYS A 27 -14.81 -2.95 9.70
CA LYS A 27 -14.80 -4.42 9.56
C LYS A 27 -16.20 -5.01 9.71
N LEU A 28 -16.99 -4.51 10.66
CA LEU A 28 -18.39 -4.93 10.84
C LEU A 28 -19.23 -4.57 9.60
N GLY A 29 -19.00 -3.41 8.99
CA GLY A 29 -19.60 -3.02 7.71
C GLY A 29 -19.26 -3.99 6.57
N ALA A 30 -18.01 -4.49 6.51
CA ALA A 30 -17.63 -5.52 5.55
C ALA A 30 -18.43 -6.82 5.73
N VAL A 31 -18.57 -7.28 6.98
CA VAL A 31 -19.38 -8.46 7.31
C VAL A 31 -20.86 -8.21 6.98
N ALA A 32 -21.38 -7.03 7.27
CA ALA A 32 -22.75 -6.64 6.95
C ALA A 32 -23.04 -6.68 5.44
N PHE A 33 -22.09 -6.29 4.58
CA PHE A 33 -22.22 -6.45 3.13
C PHE A 33 -22.33 -7.91 2.69
N LEU A 34 -21.54 -8.80 3.29
CA LEU A 34 -21.62 -10.24 2.98
C LEU A 34 -22.97 -10.82 3.43
N VAL A 35 -23.45 -10.42 4.61
CA VAL A 35 -24.77 -10.82 5.12
C VAL A 35 -25.89 -10.29 4.22
N ALA A 36 -25.83 -9.02 3.82
CA ALA A 36 -26.80 -8.43 2.88
C ALA A 36 -26.82 -9.18 1.54
N THR A 37 -25.64 -9.53 1.01
CA THR A 37 -25.48 -10.28 -0.25
C THR A 37 -26.03 -11.71 -0.11
N PHE A 38 -25.80 -12.36 1.02
CA PHE A 38 -26.36 -13.68 1.30
C PHE A 38 -27.89 -13.65 1.26
N TRP A 39 -28.51 -12.70 1.96
CA TRP A 39 -29.97 -12.56 1.99
C TRP A 39 -30.53 -12.20 0.62
N LEU A 40 -29.85 -11.35 -0.15
CA LEU A 40 -30.23 -11.04 -1.53
C LEU A 40 -30.26 -12.31 -2.40
N GLY A 41 -29.19 -13.11 -2.36
CA GLY A 41 -29.12 -14.36 -3.12
C GLY A 41 -30.14 -15.40 -2.66
N PHE A 42 -30.36 -15.49 -1.34
CA PHE A 42 -31.35 -16.40 -0.75
C PHE A 42 -32.78 -16.06 -1.18
N PHE A 43 -33.19 -14.79 -1.09
CA PHE A 43 -34.53 -14.37 -1.49
C PHE A 43 -34.76 -14.49 -3.00
N PHE A 44 -33.72 -14.27 -3.80
CA PHE A 44 -33.83 -14.41 -5.25
C PHE A 44 -33.96 -15.87 -5.69
N SER A 45 -33.21 -16.79 -5.09
CA SER A 45 -33.16 -18.20 -5.51
C SER A 45 -34.07 -19.13 -4.70
N GLY A 46 -34.64 -18.66 -3.58
CA GLY A 46 -35.38 -19.48 -2.61
C GLY A 46 -34.54 -20.56 -1.92
N SER A 47 -33.21 -20.49 -1.98
CA SER A 47 -32.30 -21.54 -1.52
C SER A 47 -31.09 -20.98 -0.79
N LYS A 48 -30.67 -21.67 0.28
CA LYS A 48 -29.43 -21.35 1.02
C LYS A 48 -28.21 -21.40 0.11
N ILE A 49 -28.23 -22.27 -0.90
CA ILE A 49 -27.16 -22.41 -1.88
C ILE A 49 -27.00 -21.12 -2.69
N GLY A 50 -28.11 -20.50 -3.12
CA GLY A 50 -28.04 -19.24 -3.88
C GLY A 50 -27.45 -18.10 -3.06
N GLY A 51 -27.77 -18.01 -1.76
CA GLY A 51 -27.12 -17.07 -0.84
C GLY A 51 -25.62 -17.30 -0.72
N SER A 52 -25.18 -18.55 -0.54
CA SER A 52 -23.76 -18.90 -0.45
C SER A 52 -23.00 -18.62 -1.75
N VAL A 53 -23.60 -18.89 -2.91
CA VAL A 53 -23.01 -18.58 -4.22
C VAL A 53 -22.84 -17.06 -4.37
N ALA A 54 -23.86 -16.27 -4.02
CA ALA A 54 -23.81 -14.81 -4.10
C ALA A 54 -22.67 -14.21 -3.24
N VAL A 55 -22.48 -14.72 -2.02
CA VAL A 55 -21.35 -14.32 -1.16
C VAL A 55 -20.02 -14.73 -1.77
N SER A 56 -19.93 -15.95 -2.31
CA SER A 56 -18.70 -16.47 -2.90
C SER A 56 -18.23 -15.62 -4.09
N CYS A 57 -19.16 -15.07 -4.88
CA CYS A 57 -18.84 -14.18 -6.00
C CYS A 57 -17.93 -13.01 -5.60
N TRP A 58 -18.09 -12.43 -4.40
CA TRP A 58 -17.22 -11.33 -3.92
C TRP A 58 -15.74 -11.72 -3.88
N PHE A 59 -15.43 -12.98 -3.53
CA PHE A 59 -14.05 -13.48 -3.47
C PHE A 59 -13.51 -13.92 -4.84
N PHE A 60 -14.39 -14.11 -5.83
CA PHE A 60 -14.04 -14.41 -7.21
C PHE A 60 -13.90 -13.16 -8.08
N LEU A 61 -14.48 -12.02 -7.71
CA LEU A 61 -14.32 -10.76 -8.45
C LEU A 61 -12.84 -10.39 -8.70
N PRO A 62 -11.92 -10.46 -7.70
CA PRO A 62 -10.51 -10.16 -7.93
C PRO A 62 -9.84 -11.10 -8.95
N TRP A 63 -10.32 -12.35 -9.07
CA TRP A 63 -9.76 -13.31 -10.03
C TRP A 63 -9.95 -12.86 -11.48
N PHE A 64 -11.01 -12.12 -11.77
CA PHE A 64 -11.21 -11.57 -13.11
C PHE A 64 -10.05 -10.64 -13.50
N GLU A 65 -9.69 -9.68 -12.64
CA GLU A 65 -8.57 -8.77 -12.88
C GLU A 65 -7.22 -9.50 -12.88
N LEU A 66 -7.05 -10.47 -11.96
CA LEU A 66 -5.82 -11.25 -11.85
C LEU A 66 -5.52 -12.07 -13.11
N LEU A 67 -6.53 -12.74 -13.67
CA LEU A 67 -6.36 -13.64 -14.82
C LEU A 67 -6.32 -12.92 -16.16
N THR A 68 -6.97 -11.75 -16.26
CA THR A 68 -7.02 -10.98 -17.51
C THR A 68 -5.86 -10.00 -17.62
N HIS A 69 -5.73 -9.09 -16.65
CA HIS A 69 -4.79 -7.98 -16.71
C HIS A 69 -3.45 -8.33 -16.04
N ILE A 70 -3.47 -8.66 -14.76
CA ILE A 70 -2.23 -8.80 -13.95
C ILE A 70 -1.37 -9.97 -14.44
N ARG A 71 -1.99 -11.08 -14.87
CA ARG A 71 -1.28 -12.22 -15.46
C ARG A 71 -0.50 -11.87 -16.73
N ARG A 72 -0.93 -10.84 -17.46
CA ARG A 72 -0.27 -10.35 -18.68
C ARG A 72 0.70 -9.20 -18.41
N LEU A 73 0.65 -8.60 -17.21
CA LEU A 73 1.55 -7.53 -16.82
C LEU A 73 3.00 -8.04 -16.80
N ARG A 74 3.87 -7.28 -17.45
CA ARG A 74 5.32 -7.49 -17.45
C ARG A 74 5.97 -6.23 -16.91
N LEU A 75 6.78 -6.39 -15.87
CA LEU A 75 7.49 -5.29 -15.22
C LEU A 75 8.99 -5.40 -15.58
N PRO A 76 9.65 -4.26 -15.85
CA PRO A 76 11.07 -4.27 -16.20
C PRO A 76 11.91 -4.73 -15.00
N LEU A 77 12.90 -5.59 -15.25
CA LEU A 77 13.80 -6.08 -14.21
C LEU A 77 14.77 -4.97 -13.75
N ASN A 78 15.26 -4.19 -14.70
CA ASN A 78 16.12 -3.05 -14.45
C ASN A 78 15.33 -1.77 -14.72
N ASN A 79 15.09 -1.00 -13.67
CA ASN A 79 14.50 0.32 -13.79
C ASN A 79 15.27 1.30 -12.92
N ARG A 80 15.62 2.44 -13.50
CA ARG A 80 16.31 3.52 -12.80
C ARG A 80 15.32 4.64 -12.48
N LEU A 81 15.47 5.25 -11.32
CA LEU A 81 14.82 6.51 -11.00
C LEU A 81 15.30 7.56 -11.98
N GLN A 82 14.37 8.41 -12.41
CA GLN A 82 14.68 9.55 -13.24
C GLN A 82 14.29 10.79 -12.46
N HIS A 83 15.12 11.83 -12.55
CA HIS A 83 14.75 13.13 -12.00
C HIS A 83 13.48 13.63 -12.70
N ARG A 84 12.50 14.08 -11.92
CA ARG A 84 11.21 14.53 -12.45
C ARG A 84 10.81 15.84 -11.82
N ARG A 85 10.12 16.66 -12.60
CA ARG A 85 9.44 17.85 -12.08
C ARG A 85 8.29 17.43 -11.18
N ILE A 86 8.05 18.23 -10.15
CA ILE A 86 6.94 18.07 -9.22
C ILE A 86 5.62 17.98 -10.02
N PRO A 87 4.81 16.93 -9.80
CA PRO A 87 3.50 16.79 -10.42
C PRO A 87 2.58 17.97 -10.09
N ASN A 88 1.54 18.18 -10.90
CA ASN A 88 0.56 19.23 -10.64
C ASN A 88 -0.08 19.03 -9.25
N PRO A 89 -0.18 20.07 -8.40
CA PRO A 89 -0.85 19.99 -7.11
C PRO A 89 -2.27 19.41 -7.16
N ALA A 90 -2.99 19.58 -8.28
CA ALA A 90 -4.30 18.96 -8.50
C ALA A 90 -4.24 17.41 -8.50
N SER A 91 -3.13 16.84 -8.94
CA SER A 91 -2.86 15.39 -8.94
C SER A 91 -2.19 14.91 -7.66
N PHE A 92 -1.62 15.83 -6.87
CA PHE A 92 -0.83 15.52 -5.67
C PHE A 92 -1.37 16.26 -4.44
N PRO A 93 -2.61 15.93 -4.00
CA PRO A 93 -3.25 16.62 -2.89
C PRO A 93 -2.43 16.45 -1.61
N ASN A 94 -2.38 17.50 -0.80
CA ASN A 94 -1.68 17.57 0.49
C ASN A 94 -0.14 17.46 0.43
N ALA A 95 0.46 17.35 -0.76
CA ALA A 95 1.92 17.27 -0.88
C ALA A 95 2.63 18.53 -0.40
N LEU A 96 2.07 19.71 -0.70
CA LEU A 96 2.61 21.00 -0.23
C LEU A 96 2.52 21.12 1.29
N GLU A 97 1.39 20.73 1.88
CA GLU A 97 1.21 20.72 3.33
C GLU A 97 2.16 19.75 4.01
N ALA A 98 2.29 18.52 3.48
CA ALA A 98 3.24 17.53 3.98
C ALA A 98 4.69 17.99 3.84
N SER A 99 5.05 18.66 2.73
CA SER A 99 6.38 19.25 2.52
C SER A 99 6.69 20.32 3.56
N ALA A 100 5.76 21.26 3.77
CA ALA A 100 5.92 22.30 4.77
C ALA A 100 5.99 21.73 6.20
N ALA A 101 5.20 20.69 6.50
CA ALA A 101 5.25 20.02 7.79
C ALA A 101 6.57 19.27 8.02
N MET A 102 7.19 18.72 6.97
CA MET A 102 8.52 18.11 7.03
C MET A 102 9.59 19.17 7.34
N GLU A 103 9.59 20.29 6.62
CA GLU A 103 10.54 21.40 6.85
C GLU A 103 10.42 21.98 8.27
N VAL A 104 9.21 22.15 8.79
CA VAL A 104 8.97 22.61 10.18
C VAL A 104 9.52 21.64 11.22
N GLU A 105 9.50 20.34 10.95
CA GLU A 105 10.05 19.31 11.83
C GLU A 105 11.55 19.04 11.58
N GLY A 106 12.22 19.89 10.79
CA GLY A 106 13.68 19.84 10.59
C GLY A 106 14.16 18.92 9.47
N PHE A 107 13.26 18.45 8.61
CA PHE A 107 13.61 17.64 7.45
C PHE A 107 13.99 18.52 6.25
N ASP A 108 15.20 18.34 5.75
CA ASP A 108 15.71 19.07 4.58
C ASP A 108 15.38 18.33 3.28
N HIS A 109 15.02 19.05 2.23
CA HIS A 109 14.76 18.47 0.91
C HIS A 109 16.05 17.93 0.28
N VAL A 110 15.94 16.77 -0.35
CA VAL A 110 17.07 16.10 -1.03
C VAL A 110 16.87 16.10 -2.53
N SER A 111 15.84 15.41 -3.02
CA SER A 111 15.62 15.23 -4.45
C SER A 111 14.17 14.87 -4.81
N ASP A 112 13.85 15.11 -6.08
CA ASP A 112 12.56 14.79 -6.70
C ASP A 112 12.79 13.82 -7.85
N CYS A 113 12.30 12.59 -7.73
CA CYS A 113 12.51 11.55 -8.73
C CYS A 113 11.26 10.69 -8.94
N GLY A 114 11.29 9.80 -9.90
CA GLY A 114 10.17 8.91 -10.14
C GLY A 114 10.42 7.81 -11.13
N TRP A 115 9.49 6.86 -11.15
CA TRP A 115 9.41 5.80 -12.14
C TRP A 115 8.22 6.01 -13.07
N LYS A 116 8.44 5.72 -14.35
CA LYS A 116 7.37 5.66 -15.34
C LYS A 116 7.36 4.27 -15.94
N TRP A 117 6.32 3.51 -15.65
CA TRP A 117 6.06 2.18 -16.21
C TRP A 117 4.93 2.24 -17.24
N VAL A 118 4.68 1.11 -17.89
CA VAL A 118 3.54 0.94 -18.80
C VAL A 118 2.24 1.08 -18.01
N GLY A 119 1.64 2.28 -18.04
CA GLY A 119 0.36 2.58 -17.42
C GLY A 119 0.37 2.93 -15.93
N MET A 120 1.56 3.06 -15.32
CA MET A 120 1.73 3.49 -13.92
C MET A 120 2.86 4.51 -13.80
N GLN A 121 2.62 5.57 -13.04
CA GLN A 121 3.65 6.55 -12.69
C GLN A 121 3.79 6.61 -11.18
N GLN A 122 5.04 6.63 -10.71
CA GLN A 122 5.38 6.89 -9.33
C GLN A 122 6.28 8.10 -9.26
N PHE A 123 6.03 8.96 -8.29
CA PHE A 123 6.84 10.12 -7.99
C PHE A 123 7.20 10.09 -6.51
N PHE A 124 8.44 10.46 -6.21
CA PHE A 124 9.04 10.47 -4.88
C PHE A 124 9.67 11.84 -4.66
N ARG A 125 9.36 12.43 -3.52
CA ARG A 125 10.02 13.62 -3.01
C ARG A 125 10.70 13.27 -1.69
N PHE A 126 12.03 13.29 -1.69
CA PHE A 126 12.83 12.85 -0.55
C PHE A 126 13.23 14.01 0.35
N TYR A 127 13.22 13.71 1.64
CA TYR A 127 13.73 14.57 2.69
C TYR A 127 14.58 13.76 3.65
N TRP A 128 15.55 14.40 4.29
CA TRP A 128 16.42 13.75 5.27
C TRP A 128 16.47 14.58 6.56
N HIS A 129 16.71 13.90 7.67
CA HIS A 129 16.91 14.56 8.96
C HIS A 129 18.08 13.90 9.70
N PRO A 130 19.17 14.63 9.99
CA PRO A 130 20.37 14.06 10.59
C PRO A 130 20.16 13.59 12.04
N GLU A 131 19.47 14.37 12.88
CA GLU A 131 19.25 13.98 14.29
C GLU A 131 18.30 12.78 14.43
N GLU A 132 17.22 12.73 13.65
CA GLU A 132 16.33 11.56 13.58
C GLU A 132 16.98 10.35 12.88
N ARG A 133 18.10 10.55 12.17
CA ARG A 133 18.77 9.53 11.34
C ARG A 133 17.81 8.82 10.38
N ALA A 134 16.92 9.59 9.77
CA ALA A 134 15.82 9.09 8.95
C ALA A 134 15.72 9.80 7.59
N ILE A 135 15.22 9.06 6.60
CA ILE A 135 14.79 9.59 5.30
C ILE A 135 13.27 9.51 5.24
N ALA A 136 12.62 10.64 4.99
CA ALA A 136 11.20 10.73 4.71
C ALA A 136 10.96 10.89 3.20
N ALA A 137 9.85 10.35 2.72
CA ALA A 137 9.43 10.49 1.34
C ALA A 137 7.94 10.79 1.26
N ILE A 138 7.57 11.74 0.41
CA ILE A 138 6.20 11.92 -0.06
C ILE A 138 6.10 11.22 -1.42
N CYS A 139 5.20 10.26 -1.51
CA CYS A 139 5.05 9.40 -2.66
C CYS A 139 3.70 9.68 -3.34
N LEU A 140 3.70 9.79 -4.67
CA LEU A 140 2.49 9.80 -5.49
C LEU A 140 2.50 8.58 -6.41
N CYS A 141 1.41 7.83 -6.41
CA CYS A 141 1.17 6.75 -7.35
C CYS A 141 -0.03 7.09 -8.23
N GLU A 142 0.16 7.08 -9.54
CA GLU A 142 -0.89 7.29 -10.54
C GLU A 142 -1.01 6.05 -11.43
N GLN A 143 -2.21 5.46 -11.49
CA GLN A 143 -2.50 4.32 -12.35
C GLN A 143 -3.96 4.38 -12.83
N ARG A 144 -4.16 4.38 -14.16
CA ARG A 144 -5.49 4.27 -14.81
C ARG A 144 -6.58 5.23 -14.28
N GLY A 145 -6.21 6.48 -14.02
CA GLY A 145 -7.15 7.50 -13.53
C GLY A 145 -7.42 7.45 -12.02
N VAL A 146 -6.75 6.55 -11.30
CA VAL A 146 -6.68 6.58 -9.84
C VAL A 146 -5.31 7.13 -9.44
N ALA A 147 -5.31 8.14 -8.56
CA ALA A 147 -4.12 8.71 -7.98
C ALA A 147 -4.24 8.64 -6.45
N PHE A 148 -3.16 8.27 -5.78
CA PHE A 148 -3.09 8.32 -4.33
C PHE A 148 -1.71 8.73 -3.87
N ALA A 149 -1.68 9.49 -2.78
CA ALA A 149 -0.47 9.98 -2.14
C ALA A 149 -0.29 9.29 -0.79
N PHE A 150 0.95 9.07 -0.39
CA PHE A 150 1.28 8.53 0.92
C PHE A 150 2.65 9.03 1.38
N ILE A 151 2.91 8.95 2.68
CA ILE A 151 4.16 9.32 3.33
C ILE A 151 4.84 8.04 3.82
N SER A 152 6.16 8.01 3.71
CA SER A 152 7.00 6.95 4.25
C SER A 152 8.19 7.55 4.99
N ILE A 153 8.43 7.11 6.23
CA ILE A 153 9.61 7.46 7.01
C ILE A 153 10.43 6.19 7.20
N THR A 154 11.71 6.25 6.84
CA THR A 154 12.61 5.11 6.81
C THR A 154 13.88 5.40 7.60
N SER A 155 14.23 4.48 8.50
CA SER A 155 15.49 4.49 9.23
C SER A 155 16.19 3.15 9.03
N GLN A 156 17.52 3.15 8.95
CA GLN A 156 18.31 1.92 8.80
C GLN A 156 19.14 1.69 10.06
N ASP A 157 19.21 0.45 10.53
CA ASP A 157 20.10 0.10 11.63
C ASP A 157 21.48 -0.37 11.16
N SER A 158 22.42 -0.46 12.10
CA SER A 158 23.79 -0.93 11.86
C SER A 158 23.87 -2.38 11.37
N GLN A 159 22.79 -3.17 11.51
CA GLN A 159 22.68 -4.54 11.03
C GLN A 159 22.12 -4.64 9.60
N GLY A 160 21.82 -3.49 8.97
CA GLY A 160 21.25 -3.43 7.62
C GLY A 160 19.75 -3.71 7.56
N ARG A 161 19.04 -3.73 8.70
CA ARG A 161 17.58 -3.81 8.72
C ARG A 161 16.99 -2.43 8.50
N THR A 162 15.89 -2.41 7.75
CA THR A 162 15.17 -1.19 7.41
C THR A 162 13.89 -1.10 8.22
N TRP A 163 13.72 -0.01 8.95
CA TRP A 163 12.54 0.29 9.75
C TRP A 163 11.72 1.33 9.01
N ARG A 164 10.51 0.96 8.58
CA ARG A 164 9.67 1.84 7.77
C ARG A 164 8.30 2.05 8.40
N THR A 165 7.94 3.31 8.61
CA THR A 165 6.57 3.71 8.96
C THR A 165 5.91 4.34 7.75
N THR A 166 4.71 3.89 7.38
CA THR A 166 3.98 4.44 6.23
C THR A 166 2.47 4.42 6.43
N ASN A 167 1.78 5.40 5.84
CA ASN A 167 0.32 5.42 5.71
C ASN A 167 -0.15 4.85 4.36
N PHE A 168 0.69 4.07 3.66
CA PHE A 168 0.35 3.41 2.40
C PHE A 168 -0.98 2.64 2.51
N PRO A 169 -1.98 2.95 1.67
CA PRO A 169 -3.36 2.50 1.90
C PRO A 169 -3.66 1.06 1.49
N PHE A 170 -2.78 0.43 0.72
CA PHE A 170 -3.02 -0.90 0.14
C PHE A 170 -2.11 -1.96 0.73
N SER A 171 -2.45 -3.22 0.49
CA SER A 171 -1.52 -4.31 0.75
C SER A 171 -0.44 -4.37 -0.32
N LEU A 172 0.76 -4.80 0.08
CA LEU A 172 1.89 -4.86 -0.84
C LEU A 172 1.70 -5.94 -1.91
N THR A 173 2.06 -5.59 -3.15
CA THR A 173 1.92 -6.46 -4.32
C THR A 173 3.08 -7.46 -4.47
N LEU A 174 4.11 -7.34 -3.63
CA LEU A 174 5.24 -8.27 -3.50
C LEU A 174 5.39 -8.64 -2.03
N GLN A 175 5.93 -9.83 -1.76
CA GLN A 175 6.19 -10.28 -0.40
C GLN A 175 7.37 -9.49 0.19
N CYS A 176 7.20 -8.89 1.38
CA CYS A 176 8.28 -8.14 2.04
C CYS A 176 9.52 -9.01 2.29
N SER A 177 10.69 -8.46 1.99
CA SER A 177 11.95 -8.96 2.52
C SER A 177 11.91 -9.00 4.07
N PRO A 178 12.46 -10.05 4.71
CA PRO A 178 12.52 -10.15 6.17
C PRO A 178 13.40 -9.06 6.83
N LEU A 179 14.25 -8.39 6.04
CA LEU A 179 15.09 -7.28 6.47
C LEU A 179 14.31 -5.97 6.65
N ILE A 180 13.11 -5.86 6.07
CA ILE A 180 12.27 -4.66 6.15
C ILE A 180 11.17 -4.88 7.18
N ARG A 181 11.18 -4.06 8.24
CA ARG A 181 10.17 -4.03 9.29
C ARG A 181 9.22 -2.88 9.02
N TRP A 182 7.96 -3.22 8.77
CA TRP A 182 6.91 -2.27 8.42
C TRP A 182 6.05 -1.94 9.64
N ASN A 183 5.81 -0.66 9.84
CA ASN A 183 4.77 -0.11 10.70
C ASN A 183 3.74 0.61 9.83
N TYR A 184 2.54 0.04 9.72
CA TYR A 184 1.45 0.64 8.97
C TYR A 184 0.61 1.51 9.89
N VAL A 185 0.52 2.80 9.57
CA VAL A 185 -0.42 3.73 10.21
C VAL A 185 -1.68 3.86 9.35
N PRO A 186 -2.83 4.28 9.91
CA PRO A 186 -4.07 4.46 9.14
C PRO A 186 -3.89 5.43 7.97
N CYS A 187 -4.47 5.14 6.81
CA CYS A 187 -4.31 5.99 5.62
C CYS A 187 -4.94 7.38 5.77
N GLU A 188 -5.92 7.55 6.67
CA GLU A 188 -6.51 8.85 7.04
C GLU A 188 -5.52 9.76 7.77
N GLN A 189 -4.48 9.19 8.37
CA GLN A 189 -3.43 9.92 9.06
C GLN A 189 -2.47 10.51 8.03
N ASN A 190 -2.76 11.72 7.59
CA ASN A 190 -1.95 12.47 6.62
C ASN A 190 -1.02 13.51 7.28
N CYS A 191 -1.18 13.74 8.58
CA CYS A 191 -0.32 14.68 9.32
C CYS A 191 1.07 14.08 9.54
N PHE A 192 2.09 14.68 8.93
CA PHE A 192 3.49 14.22 9.01
C PHE A 192 3.97 14.05 10.46
N LYS A 193 3.73 15.04 11.33
CA LYS A 193 4.11 15.01 12.74
C LYS A 193 3.61 13.77 13.48
N SER A 194 2.36 13.37 13.20
CA SER A 194 1.77 12.17 13.79
C SER A 194 2.46 10.89 13.31
N ILE A 195 2.78 10.82 12.02
CA ILE A 195 3.49 9.67 11.43
C ILE A 195 4.93 9.59 11.98
N LEU A 196 5.60 10.74 12.16
CA LEU A 196 6.93 10.81 12.77
C LEU A 196 6.91 10.33 14.23
N LEU A 197 5.91 10.75 15.02
CA LEU A 197 5.72 10.23 16.37
C LEU A 197 5.53 8.71 16.38
N ASP A 198 4.70 8.18 15.49
CA ASP A 198 4.50 6.73 15.35
C ASP A 198 5.78 6.00 14.92
N HIS A 199 6.63 6.63 14.11
CA HIS A 199 7.94 6.10 13.76
C HIS A 199 8.87 6.02 14.97
N ARG A 200 8.96 7.08 15.77
CA ARG A 200 9.74 7.09 17.02
C ARG A 200 9.25 6.01 18.00
N LEU A 201 7.93 5.90 18.19
CA LEU A 201 7.32 4.87 19.02
C LEU A 201 7.59 3.46 18.48
N PHE A 202 7.57 3.28 17.16
CA PHE A 202 7.89 2.00 16.53
C PHE A 202 9.34 1.59 16.78
N LEU A 203 10.30 2.50 16.62
CA LEU A 203 11.70 2.25 16.94
C LEU A 203 11.88 1.90 18.42
N GLN A 204 11.27 2.68 19.31
CA GLN A 204 11.33 2.45 20.76
C GLN A 204 10.77 1.09 21.17
N ARG A 205 9.61 0.68 20.62
CA ARG A 205 9.00 -0.63 20.89
C ARG A 205 9.89 -1.79 20.46
N ASN A 206 10.73 -1.58 19.44
CA ASN A 206 11.69 -2.56 18.96
C ASN A 206 13.08 -2.40 19.59
N GLN A 207 13.21 -1.54 20.61
CA GLN A 207 14.47 -1.29 21.34
C GLN A 207 15.59 -0.79 20.43
N ILE A 208 15.23 -0.01 19.41
CA ILE A 208 16.18 0.65 18.52
C ILE A 208 16.37 2.10 18.98
N GLY A 209 17.50 2.34 19.64
CA GLY A 209 17.92 3.69 20.01
C GLY A 209 18.62 4.40 18.84
N PRO A 210 18.73 5.75 18.88
CA PRO A 210 19.40 6.54 17.84
C PRO A 210 20.83 6.09 17.56
N GLU A 211 21.55 5.61 18.57
CA GLU A 211 22.92 5.11 18.46
C GLU A 211 23.06 3.86 17.57
N LEU A 212 22.00 3.06 17.47
CA LEU A 212 21.95 1.86 16.61
C LEU A 212 21.56 2.19 15.17
N LEU A 213 21.02 3.38 14.94
CA LEU A 213 20.65 3.85 13.60
C LEU A 213 21.88 4.34 12.87
N ARG A 214 21.98 3.98 11.59
CA ARG A 214 23.00 4.51 10.68
C ARG A 214 22.61 5.92 10.28
N MET A 215 23.60 6.82 10.22
CA MET A 215 23.40 8.14 9.62
C MET A 215 23.11 7.97 8.12
N PRO A 216 21.94 8.42 7.63
CA PRO A 216 21.64 8.35 6.21
C PRO A 216 22.53 9.33 5.44
N ASP A 217 22.95 8.93 4.25
CA ASP A 217 23.57 9.81 3.28
C ASP A 217 22.46 10.35 2.36
N PRO A 218 22.18 11.66 2.35
CA PRO A 218 21.13 12.23 1.51
C PRO A 218 21.38 11.97 0.02
N ASP A 219 22.63 12.01 -0.44
CA ASP A 219 22.96 11.84 -1.86
C ASP A 219 22.73 10.38 -2.33
N ASP A 220 22.69 9.42 -1.39
CA ASP A 220 22.45 8.00 -1.64
C ASP A 220 20.96 7.61 -1.54
N ALA A 221 20.04 8.56 -1.28
CA ALA A 221 18.62 8.25 -1.06
C ALA A 221 17.96 7.54 -2.27
N GLU A 222 18.25 8.02 -3.49
CA GLU A 222 17.72 7.43 -4.73
C GLU A 222 18.29 6.03 -4.97
N ASP A 223 19.62 5.89 -4.89
CA ASP A 223 20.30 4.62 -5.08
C ASP A 223 19.92 3.60 -4.01
N ALA A 224 19.66 4.04 -2.77
CA ALA A 224 19.14 3.20 -1.69
C ALA A 224 17.75 2.65 -2.02
N LEU A 225 16.83 3.48 -2.53
CA LEU A 225 15.50 3.02 -2.95
C LEU A 225 15.60 2.03 -4.12
N GLU A 226 16.47 2.27 -5.10
CA GLU A 226 16.68 1.33 -6.19
C GLU A 226 17.27 -0.01 -5.72
N ARG A 227 18.26 0.01 -4.84
CA ARG A 227 18.85 -1.21 -4.26
C ARG A 227 17.80 -1.99 -3.48
N GLU A 228 16.97 -1.32 -2.69
CA GLU A 228 15.86 -1.96 -1.98
C GLU A 228 14.88 -2.63 -2.95
N MET A 229 14.50 -1.93 -4.03
CA MET A 229 13.61 -2.49 -5.05
C MET A 229 14.23 -3.73 -5.73
N ARG A 230 15.52 -3.71 -6.05
CA ARG A 230 16.22 -4.88 -6.62
C ARG A 230 16.24 -6.06 -5.65
N GLN A 231 16.60 -5.83 -4.39
CA GLN A 231 16.59 -6.87 -3.35
C GLN A 231 15.18 -7.46 -3.18
N GLN A 232 14.15 -6.61 -3.23
CA GLN A 232 12.76 -7.03 -3.15
C GLN A 232 12.37 -7.90 -4.36
N VAL A 233 12.81 -7.56 -5.56
CA VAL A 233 12.61 -8.38 -6.77
C VAL A 233 13.34 -9.72 -6.68
N GLU A 234 14.62 -9.72 -6.30
CA GLU A 234 15.43 -10.94 -6.12
C GLU A 234 14.81 -11.88 -5.08
N PHE A 235 14.38 -11.35 -3.94
CA PHE A 235 13.68 -12.11 -2.91
C PHE A 235 12.39 -12.74 -3.43
N ASN A 236 11.60 -12.00 -4.22
CA ASN A 236 10.34 -12.50 -4.76
C ASN A 236 10.53 -13.48 -5.94
N LEU A 237 11.65 -13.41 -6.66
CA LEU A 237 12.07 -14.43 -7.62
C LEU A 237 12.43 -15.72 -6.88
N ALA A 238 13.25 -15.63 -5.82
CA ALA A 238 13.66 -16.77 -5.01
C ALA A 238 12.48 -17.44 -4.29
N SER A 239 11.50 -16.67 -3.82
CA SER A 239 10.28 -17.19 -3.18
C SER A 239 9.24 -17.72 -4.17
N GLY A 240 9.47 -17.55 -5.48
CA GLY A 240 8.61 -18.00 -6.56
C GLY A 240 7.30 -17.22 -6.70
N ILE A 241 7.22 -16.00 -6.15
CA ILE A 241 6.06 -15.10 -6.33
C ILE A 241 6.06 -14.51 -7.74
N ILE A 242 7.24 -14.14 -8.24
CA ILE A 242 7.44 -13.66 -9.62
C ILE A 242 8.39 -14.60 -10.37
N ARG A 243 8.39 -14.48 -11.70
CA ARG A 243 9.28 -15.23 -12.59
C ARG A 243 9.74 -14.35 -13.74
N LEU A 244 10.96 -14.60 -14.21
CA LEU A 244 11.51 -13.95 -15.39
C LEU A 244 10.77 -14.39 -16.65
N THR A 245 10.66 -13.48 -17.63
CA THR A 245 10.07 -13.76 -18.94
C THR A 245 11.10 -13.98 -20.05
N GLY A 246 12.40 -13.81 -19.76
CA GLY A 246 13.52 -14.03 -20.70
C GLY A 246 13.86 -12.81 -21.57
N ASP A 247 13.01 -11.78 -21.56
CA ASP A 247 13.10 -10.53 -22.33
C ASP A 247 13.42 -9.32 -21.42
N GLY A 248 14.16 -9.54 -20.33
CA GLY A 248 14.51 -8.49 -19.36
C GLY A 248 13.34 -8.02 -18.48
N HIS A 249 12.22 -8.73 -18.49
CA HIS A 249 11.07 -8.46 -17.64
C HIS A 249 10.79 -9.62 -16.66
N PHE A 250 9.93 -9.35 -15.69
CA PHE A 250 9.33 -10.35 -14.82
C PHE A 250 7.80 -10.22 -14.79
N LYS A 251 7.13 -11.30 -14.42
CA LYS A 251 5.68 -11.36 -14.23
C LYS A 251 5.33 -12.23 -13.03
N TYR A 252 4.10 -12.13 -12.56
CA TYR A 252 3.60 -13.01 -11.50
C TYR A 252 3.58 -14.48 -11.95
N SER A 253 3.99 -15.38 -11.05
CA SER A 253 3.79 -16.82 -11.17
C SER A 253 2.36 -17.18 -10.78
N ASN A 254 1.94 -18.44 -10.96
CA ASN A 254 0.63 -18.89 -10.46
C ASN A 254 0.54 -18.74 -8.93
N ARG A 255 1.62 -19.04 -8.21
CA ARG A 255 1.75 -18.81 -6.76
C ARG A 255 1.62 -17.32 -6.43
N GLY A 256 2.24 -16.46 -7.23
CA GLY A 256 2.12 -15.01 -7.09
C GLY A 256 0.69 -14.49 -7.29
N LEU A 257 -0.06 -15.06 -8.22
CA LEU A 257 -1.47 -14.70 -8.43
C LEU A 257 -2.33 -15.09 -7.21
N PHE A 258 -2.11 -16.26 -6.61
CA PHE A 258 -2.78 -16.63 -5.35
C PHE A 258 -2.36 -15.73 -4.19
N PHE A 259 -1.08 -15.35 -4.09
CA PHE A 259 -0.61 -14.39 -3.11
C PHE A 259 -1.32 -13.04 -3.26
N LEU A 260 -1.37 -12.50 -4.48
CA LEU A 260 -2.07 -11.24 -4.76
C LEU A 260 -3.56 -11.33 -4.47
N TRP A 261 -4.22 -12.44 -4.81
CA TRP A 261 -5.63 -12.65 -4.47
C TRP A 261 -5.86 -12.49 -2.96
N GLY A 262 -4.97 -13.06 -2.13
CA GLY A 262 -5.02 -12.87 -0.68
C GLY A 262 -4.87 -11.40 -0.26
N GLN A 263 -3.99 -10.64 -0.93
CA GLN A 263 -3.84 -9.20 -0.68
C GLN A 263 -5.09 -8.41 -1.09
N PHE A 264 -5.71 -8.72 -2.23
CA PHE A 264 -6.97 -8.11 -2.65
C PHE A 264 -8.10 -8.38 -1.64
N VAL A 265 -8.26 -9.63 -1.20
CA VAL A 265 -9.26 -9.98 -0.18
C VAL A 265 -8.97 -9.26 1.14
N LYS A 266 -7.71 -9.18 1.54
CA LYS A 266 -7.29 -8.42 2.72
C LYS A 266 -7.64 -6.94 2.58
N ASP A 267 -7.43 -6.34 1.41
CA ASP A 267 -7.74 -4.95 1.14
C ASP A 267 -9.25 -4.69 1.11
N MET A 268 -10.06 -5.61 0.56
CA MET A 268 -11.52 -5.54 0.65
C MET A 268 -12.00 -5.46 2.10
N VAL A 269 -11.35 -6.18 3.02
CA VAL A 269 -11.67 -6.14 4.46
C VAL A 269 -11.06 -4.93 5.16
N ARG A 270 -9.83 -4.55 4.77
CA ARG A 270 -9.05 -3.48 5.40
C ARG A 270 -9.52 -2.09 5.04
N LEU A 271 -10.07 -1.91 3.82
CA LEU A 271 -10.46 -0.64 3.20
C LEU A 271 -10.71 0.38 4.31
N CYS A 272 -9.80 1.36 4.37
CA CYS A 272 -10.05 2.55 5.15
C CYS A 272 -11.53 2.95 4.92
#